data_AF-A0A724WS97-F1
#
_entry.id   AF-A0A724WS97-F1
#
_cell.length_a   1.000
_cell.length_b   1.000
_cell.length_c   1.000
_cell.angle_alpha   90.00
_cell.angle_beta   90.00
_cell.angle_gamma   90.00
#
_symmetry.space_group_name_H-M   'P 1'
#
loop_
_entity.id
_entity.type
_entity.pdbx_description
1 polymer ?
#
loop_
_entity_poly.entity_id
_entity_poly.type
_entity_poly.pdbx_seq_one_letter_code
_entity_poly.pdbx_strand_id
1 'polypeptide(L)' 'AIASFADLKSVLYRDAKVGETVKVTFYRGGEKQTADVKLSAQSPTVQ' A
#
# COMPACT_ATOMS: atom_id res chain seq x y z
N ALA A 1 -0.25 -4.09 -12.45
CA ALA A 1 0.62 -4.90 -11.56
C ALA A 1 1.64 -3.95 -10.93
N ILE A 2 2.03 -4.17 -9.67
CA ILE A 2 3.03 -3.35 -8.98
C ILE A 2 4.39 -4.07 -9.15
N ALA A 3 5.31 -3.50 -9.92
CA ALA A 3 6.63 -4.07 -10.18
C ALA A 3 7.76 -3.29 -9.49
N SER A 4 7.48 -2.06 -9.07
CA SER A 4 8.43 -1.19 -8.38
C SER A 4 7.79 -0.42 -7.22
N PHE A 5 8.63 0.17 -6.37
CA PHE A 5 8.16 1.09 -5.33
C PHE A 5 7.55 2.37 -5.91
N ALA A 6 7.99 2.79 -7.09
CA ALA A 6 7.40 3.93 -7.80
C ALA A 6 5.97 3.63 -8.25
N ASP A 7 5.71 2.41 -8.75
CA ASP A 7 4.36 1.97 -9.14
C ASP A 7 3.42 1.97 -7.93
N LEU A 8 3.90 1.45 -6.79
CA LEU A 8 3.15 1.44 -5.54
C LEU A 8 2.78 2.85 -5.09
N LYS A 9 3.75 3.77 -5.08
CA LYS A 9 3.51 5.18 -4.75
C LYS A 9 2.50 5.82 -5.70
N SER A 10 2.59 5.56 -7.00
CA SER A 10 1.64 6.10 -7.97
C SER A 10 0.21 5.69 -7.63
N VAL A 11 -0.03 4.42 -7.32
CA VAL A 11 -1.37 3.93 -6.93
C VAL A 11 -1.84 4.58 -5.62
N LEU A 12 -0.98 4.59 -4.60
CA LEU A 12 -1.36 5.12 -3.28
C LEU A 12 -1.64 6.63 -3.29
N TYR A 13 -0.99 7.41 -4.16
CA TYR A 13 -1.12 8.88 -4.17
C TYR A 13 -2.03 9.43 -5.27
N ARG A 14 -2.31 8.67 -6.34
CA ARG A 14 -3.23 9.11 -7.39
C ARG A 14 -4.64 8.59 -7.21
N ASP A 15 -4.77 7.31 -6.87
CA ASP A 15 -6.04 6.60 -7.03
C ASP A 15 -6.72 6.32 -5.68
N ALA A 16 -5.94 6.24 -4.60
CA ALA A 16 -6.44 5.83 -3.29
C ALA A 16 -6.63 7.01 -2.33
N LYS A 17 -7.68 6.95 -1.49
CA LYS A 17 -8.03 8.01 -0.54
C LYS A 17 -7.73 7.61 0.90
N VAL A 18 -7.39 8.60 1.74
CA VAL A 18 -7.29 8.39 3.18
C VAL A 18 -8.61 7.85 3.73
N GLY A 19 -8.54 6.82 4.55
CA GLY A 19 -9.69 6.14 5.16
C GLY A 19 -10.24 4.97 4.33
N GLU A 20 -9.84 4.83 3.07
CA GLU A 20 -10.19 3.71 2.22
C GLU A 20 -9.49 2.41 2.67
N THR A 21 -10.15 1.28 2.50
CA THR A 21 -9.54 -0.04 2.73
C THR A 21 -9.16 -0.65 1.38
N VAL A 22 -7.88 -0.92 1.20
CA VAL A 22 -7.34 -1.59 0.00
C VAL A 22 -6.92 -3.02 0.32
N LYS A 23 -7.19 -3.94 -0.60
CA LYS A 23 -6.73 -5.32 -0.51
C LYS A 23 -5.34 -5.45 -1.11
N VAL A 24 -4.37 -5.85 -0.30
CA VAL A 24 -2.97 -6.03 -0.70
C VAL A 24 -2.63 -7.50 -0.76
N THR A 25 -2.04 -7.94 -1.86
CA THR A 25 -1.43 -9.27 -1.99
C THR A 25 0.08 -9.13 -1.96
N PHE A 26 0.74 -9.86 -1.07
CA PHE A 26 2.20 -9.81 -0.87
C PHE A 26 2.76 -11.18 -0.54
N TYR A 27 4.09 -11.32 -0.54
CA TYR A 27 4.77 -12.55 -0.14
C TYR A 27 5.51 -12.34 1.18
N ARG A 28 5.43 -13.29 2.11
CA ARG A 28 6.20 -13.32 3.36
C ARG A 28 6.57 -14.77 3.67
N GLY A 29 7.86 -15.03 3.89
CA GLY A 29 8.37 -16.40 4.10
C GLY A 29 8.20 -17.30 2.87
N GLY A 30 8.15 -16.73 1.66
CA GLY A 30 7.88 -17.46 0.42
C GLY A 30 6.40 -17.76 0.15
N GLU A 31 5.52 -17.52 1.12
CA GLU A 31 4.08 -17.75 0.98
C GLU A 31 3.35 -16.49 0.52
N LYS A 32 2.35 -16.67 -0.35
CA LYS A 32 1.46 -15.62 -0.82
C LYS A 32 0.38 -15.33 0.22
N GLN A 33 0.25 -14.08 0.62
CA GLN A 33 -0.69 -13.62 1.62
C GLN A 33 -1.55 -12.48 1.08
N THR A 34 -2.73 -12.31 1.67
CA THR A 34 -3.63 -11.20 1.39
C THR A 34 -3.97 -10.49 2.69
N ALA A 35 -3.96 -9.17 2.69
CA ALA A 35 -4.39 -8.36 3.83
C ALA A 35 -5.25 -7.19 3.37
N ASP A 36 -6.25 -6.83 4.18
CA ASP A 36 -7.02 -5.62 4.02
C ASP A 36 -6.36 -4.51 4.86
N VAL A 37 -5.96 -3.42 4.20
CA VAL A 37 -5.19 -2.32 4.80
C VAL A 37 -6.00 -1.05 4.70
N LYS A 38 -6.32 -0.44 5.85
CA LYS A 38 -6.93 0.89 5.90
C LYS A 38 -5.86 1.96 5.71
N LEU A 39 -6.03 2.80 4.69
CA LEU A 39 -5.10 3.87 4.37
C LEU A 39 -5.21 5.01 5.38
N SER A 40 -4.07 5.44 5.90
CA SER A 40 -3.95 6.63 6.75
C SER A 40 -3.25 7.75 6.00
N ALA A 41 -3.44 8.99 6.47
CA ALA A 41 -2.64 10.10 5.99
C ALA A 41 -1.16 9.80 6.24
N GLN A 42 -0.31 10.15 5.28
CA GLN A 42 1.12 10.04 5.45
C GLN A 42 1.51 10.88 6.68
N SER A 43 2.00 10.22 7.72
CA SER A 43 2.52 10.92 8.88
C SER A 43 3.79 11.67 8.46
N PRO A 44 3.93 12.97 8.76
CA PRO A 44 5.22 13.63 8.66
C PRO A 44 6.10 13.00 9.72
N THR A 45 6.87 11.98 9.36
CA THR A 45 7.89 11.44 10.27
C THR A 45 8.91 12.56 10.46
N VAL A 46 8.96 13.12 11.67
CA VAL A 46 10.08 13.96 12.12
C VAL A 46 11.32 13.07 12.02
N GLN A 47 12.33 13.54 11.28
CA GLN A 47 13.61 12.87 11.10
C GLN A 47 14.30 12.59 12.44
#